data_AF-A0A9W6T2K2-F1
#
_entry.id   AF-A0A9W6T2K2-F1
#
_cell.length_a   1.000
_cell.length_b   1.000
_cell.length_c   1.000
_cell.angle_alpha   90.00
_cell.angle_beta   90.00
_cell.angle_gamma   90.00
#
_symmetry.space_group_name_H-M   'P 1'
#
loop_
_entity.id
_entity.type
_entity.pdbx_description
1 polymer ?
#
loop_
_entity_poly.entity_id
_entity_poly.type
_entity_poly.pdbx_seq_one_letter_code
_entity_poly.pdbx_strand_id
1 'polypeptide(L)'
;MFQLLNRLIQIANEDLAKSGGPKINEDEKFPEDAELVYSEYSGRFWKSLVEVGDEVKEGQGLIVVEAMKTEMVVNSPKAGKVIKVVHVNGDLVDAGDLVVVVQ
;
A
#
# COMPACT_ATOMS: atom_id res chain seq x y z
N MET A 1 23.45 -10.63 27.79
CA MET A 1 23.00 -9.25 27.52
C MET A 1 23.41 -8.77 26.11
N PHE A 2 24.69 -8.78 25.73
CA PHE A 2 25.15 -8.36 24.39
C PHE A 2 24.62 -9.18 23.21
N GLN A 3 24.48 -10.50 23.36
CA GLN A 3 23.89 -11.37 22.32
C GLN A 3 22.41 -11.05 22.01
N LEU A 4 21.65 -10.58 23.01
CA LEU A 4 20.25 -10.19 22.82
C LEU A 4 20.15 -8.88 22.04
N LEU A 5 21.03 -7.91 22.31
CA LEU A 5 21.05 -6.64 21.58
C LEU A 5 21.40 -6.82 20.10
N ASN A 6 22.44 -7.61 19.79
CA ASN A 6 22.80 -7.90 18.39
C ASN A 6 21.68 -8.63 17.64
N ARG A 7 20.98 -9.55 18.32
CA ARG A 7 19.83 -10.24 17.74
C ARG A 7 18.66 -9.30 17.47
N LEU A 8 18.38 -8.35 18.36
CA LEU A 8 17.34 -7.33 18.16
C LEU A 8 17.65 -6.41 16.97
N ILE A 9 18.92 -6.00 16.82
CA ILE A 9 19.37 -5.19 15.67
C ILE A 9 19.22 -5.99 14.37
N GLN A 10 19.57 -7.27 14.36
CA GLN A 10 19.38 -8.15 13.20
C GLN A 10 17.91 -8.32 12.82
N ILE A 11 17.02 -8.55 13.80
CA ILE A 11 15.58 -8.63 13.56
C ILE A 11 15.06 -7.33 12.95
N ALA A 12 15.44 -6.18 13.51
CA ALA A 12 15.01 -4.88 12.97
C ALA A 12 15.52 -4.63 11.54
N ASN A 13 16.76 -5.03 11.23
CA ASN A 13 17.33 -4.90 9.88
C ASN A 13 16.68 -5.87 8.88
N GLU A 14 16.34 -7.08 9.30
CA GLU A 14 15.63 -8.06 8.47
C GLU A 14 14.18 -7.63 8.19
N ASP A 15 13.50 -7.06 9.18
CA ASP A 15 12.16 -6.51 9.01
C ASP A 15 12.17 -5.29 8.06
N LEU A 16 13.18 -4.42 8.18
CA LEU A 16 13.39 -3.30 7.25
C LEU A 16 13.66 -3.79 5.81
N ALA A 17 14.43 -4.87 5.65
CA ALA A 17 14.73 -5.45 4.34
C ALA A 17 13.51 -6.18 3.72
N LYS A 18 12.62 -6.72 4.55
CA LYS A 18 11.37 -7.36 4.10
C LYS A 18 10.27 -6.36 3.80
N SER A 19 10.28 -5.17 4.42
CA SER A 19 9.41 -4.03 4.07
C SER A 19 9.87 -3.30 2.80
N GLY A 20 10.57 -3.99 1.89
CA GLY A 20 10.86 -3.47 0.56
C GLY A 20 9.55 -3.24 -0.20
N GLY A 21 9.54 -2.19 -1.02
CA GLY A 21 8.36 -1.67 -1.72
C GLY A 21 7.56 -2.71 -2.53
N PRO A 22 6.45 -2.26 -3.12
CA PRO A 22 5.41 -3.16 -3.61
C PRO A 22 5.96 -4.16 -4.61
N LYS A 23 5.64 -5.44 -4.41
CA LYS A 23 5.93 -6.49 -5.38
C LYS A 23 4.89 -6.47 -6.49
N ILE A 24 4.82 -5.36 -7.22
CA ILE A 24 4.11 -5.36 -8.49
C ILE A 24 4.99 -6.17 -9.43
N ASN A 25 4.45 -7.28 -9.93
CA ASN A 25 5.12 -7.96 -11.03
C ASN A 25 4.92 -7.05 -12.26
N GLU A 26 5.99 -6.59 -12.89
CA GLU A 26 5.93 -5.75 -14.10
C GLU A 26 5.12 -6.41 -15.23
N ASP A 27 4.95 -7.73 -15.19
CA ASP A 27 4.16 -8.51 -16.13
C ASP A 27 2.67 -8.67 -15.74
N GLU A 28 2.24 -8.18 -14.57
CA GLU A 28 0.84 -8.26 -14.12
C GLU A 28 -0.05 -7.34 -14.98
N LYS A 29 -0.90 -7.95 -15.81
CA LYS A 29 -1.81 -7.22 -16.70
C LYS A 29 -3.16 -7.05 -16.02
N PHE A 30 -3.66 -5.82 -16.05
CA PHE A 30 -5.02 -5.48 -15.61
C PHE A 30 -5.95 -5.32 -16.83
N PRO A 31 -7.28 -5.47 -16.64
CA PRO A 31 -8.27 -5.16 -17.68
C PRO A 31 -8.09 -3.75 -18.26
N GLU A 32 -8.44 -3.54 -19.54
CA GLU A 32 -8.28 -2.23 -20.21
C GLU A 32 -9.15 -1.12 -19.60
N ASP A 33 -10.27 -1.50 -18.97
CA ASP A 33 -11.17 -0.60 -18.27
C ASP A 33 -10.79 -0.38 -16.79
N ALA A 34 -9.72 -1.02 -16.31
CA ALA A 34 -9.24 -0.84 -14.95
C ALA A 34 -8.45 0.47 -14.79
N GLU A 35 -8.71 1.16 -13.69
CA GLU A 35 -8.02 2.36 -13.27
C GLU A 35 -6.96 2.01 -12.23
N LEU A 36 -5.71 2.39 -12.51
CA LEU A 36 -4.56 2.20 -11.63
C LEU A 36 -4.46 3.40 -10.69
N VAL A 37 -4.70 3.18 -9.40
CA VAL A 37 -4.69 4.25 -8.39
C VAL A 37 -3.31 4.33 -7.74
N TYR A 38 -2.62 5.45 -7.96
CA TYR A 38 -1.29 5.72 -7.43
C TYR A 38 -1.35 6.56 -6.15
N SER A 39 -0.41 6.37 -5.23
CA SER A 39 -0.29 7.19 -4.04
C SER A 39 0.25 8.58 -4.36
N GLU A 40 -0.36 9.62 -3.79
CA GLU A 40 0.18 10.99 -3.80
C GLU A 40 1.11 11.25 -2.59
N TYR A 41 1.26 10.26 -1.71
CA TYR A 41 1.97 10.38 -0.44
C TYR A 41 3.12 9.38 -0.34
N SER A 42 4.21 9.80 0.33
CA SER A 42 5.26 8.89 0.79
C SER A 42 5.09 8.62 2.29
N GLY A 43 5.18 7.36 2.70
CA GLY A 43 5.01 6.94 4.10
C GLY A 43 4.94 5.43 4.27
N ARG A 44 4.26 4.99 5.34
CA ARG A 44 3.96 3.57 5.58
C ARG A 44 2.51 3.27 5.24
N PHE A 45 2.26 2.15 4.58
CA PHE A 45 0.90 1.63 4.44
C PHE A 45 0.35 1.28 5.82
N TRP A 46 -0.64 2.04 6.27
CA TRP A 46 -1.22 1.87 7.60
C TRP A 46 -2.37 0.88 7.59
N LYS A 47 -3.35 1.05 6.72
CA LYS A 47 -4.46 0.10 6.60
C LYS A 47 -5.17 0.24 5.28
N SER A 48 -5.77 -0.85 4.83
CA SER A 48 -6.77 -0.80 3.78
C SER A 48 -8.11 -0.37 4.37
N LEU A 49 -8.87 0.42 3.62
CA LEU A 49 -10.26 0.77 3.91
C LEU A 49 -11.25 -0.07 3.09
N VAL A 50 -10.72 -0.86 2.15
CA VAL A 50 -11.46 -1.71 1.21
C VAL A 50 -10.80 -3.08 1.07
N GLU A 51 -11.55 -4.06 0.61
CA GLU A 51 -11.07 -5.39 0.24
C GLU A 51 -11.24 -5.66 -1.25
N VAL A 52 -10.48 -6.62 -1.78
CA VAL A 52 -10.67 -7.07 -3.17
C VAL A 52 -12.07 -7.66 -3.30
N GLY A 53 -12.85 -7.13 -4.23
CA GLY A 53 -14.24 -7.48 -4.43
C GLY A 53 -15.21 -6.36 -4.08
N ASP A 54 -14.79 -5.35 -3.30
CA ASP A 54 -15.66 -4.27 -2.84
C ASP A 54 -16.06 -3.32 -3.96
N GLU A 55 -17.31 -2.84 -3.91
CA GLU A 55 -17.79 -1.73 -4.73
C GLU A 55 -17.47 -0.40 -4.04
N VAL A 56 -16.85 0.53 -4.76
CA VAL A 56 -16.45 1.85 -4.27
C VAL A 56 -17.08 2.96 -5.11
N LYS A 57 -17.24 4.13 -4.51
CA LYS A 57 -17.66 5.36 -5.19
C LYS A 57 -16.47 6.25 -5.50
N GLU A 58 -16.63 7.15 -6.48
CA GLU A 58 -15.70 8.26 -6.66
C GLU A 58 -15.54 9.05 -5.36
N GLY A 59 -14.30 9.38 -5.02
CA GLY A 59 -13.92 10.05 -3.78
C GLY A 59 -13.92 9.16 -2.54
N GLN A 60 -14.35 7.90 -2.60
CA GLN A 60 -14.30 6.99 -1.46
C GLN A 60 -12.85 6.66 -1.10
N GLY A 61 -12.52 6.68 0.19
CA GLY A 61 -11.19 6.32 0.67
C GLY A 61 -10.88 4.84 0.42
N LEU A 62 -9.69 4.56 -0.10
CA LEU A 62 -9.23 3.21 -0.44
C LEU A 62 -8.22 2.68 0.56
N ILE A 63 -7.19 3.47 0.87
CA ILE A 63 -6.13 3.09 1.81
C ILE A 63 -5.73 4.30 2.67
N VAL A 64 -5.01 4.02 3.76
CA VAL A 64 -4.41 5.03 4.61
C VAL A 64 -2.89 4.88 4.59
N VAL A 65 -2.20 5.97 4.31
CA VAL A 65 -0.74 6.10 4.44
C VAL A 65 -0.46 6.91 5.71
N GLU A 66 0.48 6.45 6.54
CA GLU A 66 0.94 7.18 7.72
C GLU A 66 2.34 7.75 7.47
N ALA A 67 2.52 9.03 7.76
CA ALA A 67 3.82 9.68 7.79
C ALA A 67 3.86 10.75 8.89
N MET A 68 4.96 10.78 9.65
CA MET A 68 5.19 11.80 10.69
C MET A 68 4.01 11.95 11.67
N LYS A 69 3.38 10.84 12.08
CA LYS A 69 2.20 10.76 12.95
C LYS A 69 0.92 11.36 12.36
N THR A 70 0.87 11.49 11.04
CA THR A 70 -0.28 12.00 10.29
C THR A 70 -0.79 10.90 9.36
N GLU A 71 -2.10 10.72 9.31
CA GLU A 71 -2.77 9.79 8.41
C GLU A 71 -3.28 10.55 7.17
N MET A 72 -2.96 10.04 5.98
CA MET A 72 -3.43 10.56 4.70
C MET A 72 -4.20 9.46 3.96
N VAL A 73 -5.34 9.82 3.38
CA VAL A 73 -6.23 8.88 2.68
C VAL A 73 -5.99 9.01 1.18
N VAL A 74 -5.76 7.88 0.50
CA VAL A 74 -5.81 7.84 -0.97
C VAL A 74 -7.23 7.50 -1.38
N ASN A 75 -7.83 8.35 -2.22
CA ASN A 75 -9.24 8.25 -2.64
C ASN A 75 -9.39 7.62 -4.02
N SER A 76 -10.54 6.98 -4.26
CA SER A 76 -10.86 6.42 -5.56
C SER A 76 -11.16 7.52 -6.58
N PRO A 77 -10.51 7.52 -7.76
CA PRO A 77 -10.77 8.50 -8.82
C PRO A 77 -12.08 8.22 -9.57
N LYS A 78 -12.66 7.02 -9.42
CA LYS A 78 -13.92 6.62 -10.05
C LYS A 78 -14.72 5.67 -9.17
N ALA A 79 -15.99 5.47 -9.50
CA ALA A 79 -16.76 4.34 -8.98
C ALA A 79 -16.37 3.05 -9.71
N GLY A 80 -16.45 1.92 -9.02
CA GLY A 80 -16.14 0.62 -9.60
C GLY A 80 -15.82 -0.42 -8.54
N LYS A 81 -15.29 -1.56 -8.98
CA LYS A 81 -14.96 -2.69 -8.12
C LYS A 81 -13.46 -2.75 -7.85
N VAL A 82 -13.07 -2.92 -6.59
CA VAL A 82 -11.67 -3.13 -6.21
C VAL A 82 -11.23 -4.51 -6.69
N ILE A 83 -10.22 -4.56 -7.54
CA ILE A 83 -9.67 -5.83 -8.05
C ILE A 83 -8.28 -6.15 -7.50
N LYS A 84 -7.60 -5.17 -6.89
CA LYS A 84 -6.29 -5.36 -6.24
C LYS A 84 -6.04 -4.31 -5.16
N VAL A 85 -5.47 -4.72 -4.04
CA VAL A 85 -4.76 -3.86 -3.09
C VAL A 85 -3.31 -4.34 -3.06
N VAL A 86 -2.36 -3.45 -3.36
CA VAL A 86 -0.98 -3.84 -3.70
C VAL A 86 -0.09 -4.04 -2.48
N HIS A 87 -0.29 -3.22 -1.45
CA HIS A 87 0.54 -3.21 -0.24
C HIS A 87 -0.19 -3.86 0.94
N VAL A 88 0.59 -4.26 1.93
CA VAL A 88 0.11 -4.71 3.24
C VAL A 88 0.56 -3.78 4.36
N ASN A 89 -0.03 -3.92 5.55
CA ASN A 89 0.34 -3.13 6.72
C ASN A 89 1.86 -3.14 6.97
N GLY A 90 2.44 -1.95 7.08
CA GLY A 90 3.84 -1.73 7.37
C GLY A 90 4.74 -1.52 6.16
N ASP A 91 4.26 -1.82 4.94
CA ASP A 91 5.01 -1.61 3.70
C ASP A 91 5.37 -0.14 3.50
N LEU A 92 6.52 0.11 2.88
CA LEU A 92 6.84 1.44 2.38
C LEU A 92 5.98 1.73 1.14
N VAL A 93 5.45 2.96 1.11
CA VAL A 93 4.71 3.52 -0.02
C VAL A 93 5.43 4.81 -0.39
N ASP A 94 5.87 4.93 -1.63
CA ASP A 94 6.36 6.18 -2.19
C ASP A 94 5.29 6.88 -3.03
N ALA A 95 5.41 8.21 -3.17
CA ALA A 95 4.58 8.95 -4.11
C ALA A 95 4.81 8.41 -5.54
N GLY A 96 3.72 8.05 -6.21
CA GLY A 96 3.75 7.37 -7.52
C GLY A 96 3.68 5.85 -7.45
N ASP A 97 3.72 5.22 -6.27
CA ASP A 97 3.49 3.78 -6.16
C ASP A 97 2.02 3.44 -6.45
N LEU A 98 1.80 2.35 -7.19
CA LEU A 98 0.47 1.79 -7.40
C LEU A 98 -0.03 1.16 -6.10
N VAL A 99 -1.17 1.63 -5.58
CA VAL A 99 -1.70 1.16 -4.30
C VAL A 99 -2.95 0.31 -4.42
N VAL A 100 -3.83 0.64 -5.37
CA VAL A 100 -5.11 -0.05 -5.59
C VAL A 100 -5.43 -0.06 -7.09
N VAL A 101 -6.14 -1.09 -7.54
CA VAL A 101 -6.72 -1.13 -8.89
C VAL A 101 -8.24 -1.24 -8.80
N VAL A 102 -8.93 -0.36 -9.51
CA VAL A 102 -10.41 -0.26 -9.54
C VAL A 102 -10.91 -0.47 -10.95
N GLN A 103 -11.77 -1.46 -11.17
CA GLN A 103 -12.42 -1.72 -12.46
C GLN A 103 -13.81 -1.10 -12.51
#